data_AF-K6CRY7-F1
#
_entry.id   AF-K6CRY7-F1
#
_cell.length_a   1.000
_cell.length_b   1.000
_cell.length_c   1.000
_cell.angle_alpha   90.00
_cell.angle_beta   90.00
_cell.angle_gamma   90.00
#
_symmetry.space_group_name_H-M   'P 1'
#
loop_
_entity.id
_entity.type
_entity.pdbx_description
1 polymer ?
#
loop_
_entity_poly.entity_id
_entity_poly.type
_entity_poly.pdbx_seq_one_letter_code
_entity_poly.pdbx_strand_id
1 'polypeptide(L)'
;MDYKLFKSINQLSGRCTPIDFLMIFLSKKVRYVFAFVMIFMWFRKTSDKKAVYCAGISSGITLLINKVIKLFYYRPRPFIKHRVGILIPSKVDSSFPSKHTLLVFAISTSIFLQERLLGSIMWILSLLTGFSRIWVGHHYLTDIISSALIGSITSVMVNKAFSFCKLFSINFQKYIK
;
A
#
# COMPACT_ATOMS: atom_id res chain seq x y z
N MET A 1 -10.68 15.84 -15.18
CA MET A 1 -11.17 14.45 -15.15
C MET A 1 -11.12 13.86 -13.74
N ASP A 2 -9.95 13.82 -13.09
CA ASP A 2 -9.75 13.17 -11.79
C ASP A 2 -10.63 13.72 -10.64
N TYR A 3 -10.85 15.04 -10.58
CA TYR A 3 -11.77 15.62 -9.60
C TYR A 3 -13.24 15.19 -9.81
N LYS A 4 -13.71 15.04 -11.06
CA LYS A 4 -15.10 14.62 -11.33
C LYS A 4 -15.35 13.22 -10.76
N LEU A 5 -14.39 12.32 -10.93
CA LEU A 5 -14.44 10.96 -10.43
C LEU A 5 -14.26 10.88 -8.91
N PHE A 6 -13.36 11.69 -8.35
CA PHE A 6 -13.28 11.87 -6.91
C PHE A 6 -14.63 12.34 -6.35
N LYS A 7 -15.25 13.36 -6.95
CA LYS A 7 -16.51 13.95 -6.48
C LYS A 7 -17.65 12.95 -6.56
N SER A 8 -17.75 12.13 -7.62
CA SER A 8 -18.82 11.14 -7.77
C SER A 8 -18.81 10.08 -6.67
N ILE A 9 -17.61 9.74 -6.16
CA ILE A 9 -17.45 8.81 -5.03
C ILE A 9 -17.66 9.55 -3.70
N ASN A 10 -16.94 10.65 -3.49
CA ASN A 10 -16.91 11.34 -2.20
C ASN A 10 -18.25 11.99 -1.81
N GLN A 11 -19.10 12.36 -2.77
CA GLN A 11 -20.46 12.86 -2.46
C GLN A 11 -21.38 11.84 -1.79
N LEU A 12 -21.00 10.55 -1.78
CA LEU A 12 -21.68 9.48 -1.06
C LEU A 12 -21.23 9.37 0.40
N SER A 13 -20.09 9.97 0.76
CA SER A 13 -19.62 10.02 2.14
C SER A 13 -20.56 10.82 3.02
N GLY A 14 -20.78 10.36 4.26
CA GLY A 14 -21.69 11.00 5.21
C GLY A 14 -23.17 10.64 5.02
N ARG A 15 -23.51 9.80 4.03
CA ARG A 15 -24.91 9.38 3.78
C ARG A 15 -25.30 8.10 4.53
N CYS A 16 -24.35 7.22 4.81
CA CYS A 16 -24.61 5.92 5.44
C CYS A 16 -23.56 5.61 6.50
N THR A 17 -23.91 5.81 7.78
CA THR A 17 -23.01 5.65 8.93
C THR A 17 -22.27 4.31 8.97
N PRO A 18 -22.88 3.14 8.69
CA PRO A 18 -22.17 1.86 8.71
C PRO A 18 -21.07 1.78 7.64
N ILE A 19 -21.35 2.31 6.44
CA ILE A 19 -20.39 2.34 5.34
C ILE A 19 -19.25 3.31 5.67
N ASP A 20 -19.57 4.49 6.21
CA ASP A 20 -18.57 5.47 6.62
C ASP A 20 -17.66 4.92 7.72
N PHE A 21 -18.21 4.21 8.71
CA PHE A 21 -17.42 3.54 9.74
C PHE A 21 -16.47 2.50 9.15
N LEU A 22 -16.96 1.67 8.22
CA LEU A 22 -16.13 0.70 7.51
C LEU A 22 -15.02 1.40 6.71
N MET A 23 -15.31 2.47 5.98
CA MET A 23 -14.32 3.22 5.20
C MET A 23 -13.29 3.91 6.09
N ILE A 24 -13.69 4.45 7.24
CA ILE A 24 -12.77 4.99 8.24
C ILE A 24 -11.87 3.88 8.80
N PHE A 25 -12.43 2.71 9.11
CA PHE A 25 -11.67 1.56 9.59
C PHE A 25 -10.63 1.11 8.55
N LEU A 26 -11.06 0.92 7.30
CA LEU A 26 -10.18 0.55 6.18
C LEU A 26 -9.05 1.56 6.01
N SER A 27 -9.36 2.85 6.12
CA SER A 27 -8.42 3.95 5.92
C SER A 27 -7.40 4.11 7.06
N LYS A 28 -7.76 3.81 8.32
CA LYS A 28 -6.92 4.06 9.51
C LYS A 28 -6.29 2.81 10.12
N LYS A 29 -6.98 1.66 10.08
CA LYS A 29 -6.67 0.50 10.91
C LYS A 29 -6.10 -0.69 10.15
N VAL A 30 -6.38 -0.83 8.85
CA VAL A 30 -5.93 -1.97 8.05
C VAL A 30 -4.42 -2.18 8.07
N ARG A 31 -3.60 -1.14 8.14
CA ARG A 31 -2.14 -1.28 8.26
C ARG A 31 -1.70 -2.14 9.47
N TYR A 32 -2.48 -2.14 10.56
CA TYR A 32 -2.21 -2.98 11.73
C TYR A 32 -2.58 -4.44 11.47
N VAL A 33 -3.62 -4.70 10.68
CA VAL A 33 -3.96 -6.05 10.20
C VAL A 33 -2.80 -6.61 9.38
N PHE A 34 -2.22 -5.80 8.49
CA PHE A 34 -1.07 -6.21 7.67
C PHE A 34 0.16 -6.52 8.53
N ALA A 35 0.46 -5.66 9.52
CA ALA A 35 1.54 -5.90 10.46
C ALA A 35 1.34 -7.20 11.27
N PHE A 36 0.10 -7.43 11.74
CA PHE A 36 -0.25 -8.66 12.46
C PHE A 36 -0.07 -9.90 11.58
N VAL A 37 -0.53 -9.86 10.33
CA VAL A 37 -0.34 -10.97 9.39
C VAL A 37 1.16 -11.25 9.15
N MET A 38 1.98 -10.21 8.98
CA MET A 38 3.43 -10.38 8.84
C MET A 38 4.07 -11.03 10.07
N ILE A 39 3.69 -10.59 11.28
CA ILE A 39 4.16 -11.17 12.54
C ILE A 39 3.73 -12.63 12.64
N PHE A 40 2.46 -12.93 12.35
CA PHE A 40 1.94 -14.30 12.37
C PHE A 40 2.68 -15.21 11.37
N MET A 41 2.91 -14.72 10.15
CA MET A 41 3.66 -15.45 9.12
C MET A 41 5.10 -15.75 9.55
N TRP A 42 5.73 -14.86 10.32
CA TRP A 42 7.09 -15.06 10.81
C TRP A 42 7.25 -16.34 11.66
N PHE A 43 6.22 -16.66 12.45
CA PHE A 43 6.21 -17.82 13.35
C PHE A 43 5.63 -19.10 12.72
N ARG A 44 5.04 -19.03 11.52
CA ARG A 44 4.34 -20.16 10.90
C ARG A 44 5.28 -21.19 10.27
N LYS A 45 6.07 -20.80 9.26
CA LYS A 45 6.98 -21.70 8.54
C LYS A 45 8.18 -20.94 7.97
N THR A 46 9.33 -21.62 7.83
CA THR A 46 10.56 -21.01 7.31
C THR A 46 10.41 -20.42 5.90
N SER A 47 9.57 -21.03 5.05
CA SER A 47 9.29 -20.52 3.70
C SER A 47 8.56 -19.16 3.68
N ASP A 48 7.79 -18.84 4.74
CA ASP A 48 7.11 -17.54 4.86
C ASP A 48 8.05 -16.40 5.23
N LYS A 49 9.18 -16.70 5.89
CA LYS A 49 10.15 -15.68 6.30
C LYS A 49 10.64 -14.86 5.09
N LYS A 50 10.82 -15.50 3.93
CA LYS A 50 11.15 -14.80 2.67
C LYS A 50 10.11 -13.72 2.35
N ALA A 51 8.82 -14.05 2.44
CA ALA A 51 7.73 -13.11 2.16
C ALA A 51 7.76 -11.92 3.11
N VAL A 52 7.96 -12.18 4.40
CA VAL A 52 8.03 -11.14 5.45
C VAL A 52 9.24 -10.21 5.23
N TYR A 53 10.42 -10.77 4.92
CA TYR A 53 11.60 -9.97 4.60
C TYR A 53 11.39 -9.10 3.34
N CYS A 54 10.88 -9.70 2.26
CA CYS A 54 10.61 -8.97 1.03
C CYS A 54 9.57 -7.87 1.26
N ALA A 55 8.50 -8.14 2.02
CA ALA A 55 7.47 -7.16 2.37
C ALA A 55 8.04 -6.00 3.20
N GLY A 56 8.91 -6.28 4.18
CA GLY A 56 9.58 -5.27 4.99
C GLY A 56 10.48 -4.36 4.16
N ILE A 57 11.35 -4.94 3.34
CA ILE A 57 12.25 -4.19 2.45
C ILE A 57 11.45 -3.36 1.44
N SER A 58 10.46 -3.96 0.79
CA SER A 58 9.61 -3.28 -0.21
C SER A 58 8.83 -2.12 0.42
N SER A 59 8.33 -2.30 1.64
CA SER A 59 7.69 -1.22 2.42
C SER A 59 8.65 -0.07 2.68
N GLY A 60 9.88 -0.36 3.13
CA GLY A 60 10.91 0.65 3.36
C GLY A 60 11.24 1.45 2.11
N ILE A 61 11.53 0.76 1.00
CA ILE A 61 11.84 1.40 -0.30
C ILE A 61 10.66 2.24 -0.79
N THR A 62 9.44 1.71 -0.73
CA THR A 62 8.25 2.42 -1.20
C THR A 62 7.97 3.68 -0.36
N LEU A 63 8.21 3.64 0.95
CA LEU A 63 8.12 4.82 1.81
C LEU A 63 9.21 5.85 1.51
N LEU A 64 10.42 5.41 1.14
CA LEU A 64 11.48 6.31 0.67
C LEU A 64 11.08 6.99 -0.64
N ILE A 65 10.60 6.21 -1.64
CA ILE A 65 10.07 6.73 -2.90
C ILE A 65 8.96 7.76 -2.64
N ASN A 66 8.04 7.48 -1.71
CA ASN A 66 7.00 8.44 -1.32
C ASN A 66 7.58 9.77 -0.85
N LYS A 67 8.56 9.73 0.05
CA LYS A 67 9.22 10.93 0.58
C LYS A 67 9.92 11.69 -0.54
N VAL A 68 10.72 11.01 -1.37
CA VAL A 68 11.46 11.61 -2.48
C VAL A 68 10.50 12.30 -3.46
N ILE A 69 9.45 11.61 -3.93
CA ILE A 69 8.47 12.21 -4.85
C ILE A 69 7.83 13.45 -4.22
N LYS A 70 7.50 13.41 -2.92
CA LYS A 70 6.89 14.55 -2.22
C LYS A 70 7.81 15.76 -2.06
N LEU A 71 9.14 15.58 -2.14
CA LEU A 71 10.09 16.70 -2.13
C LEU A 71 10.06 17.48 -3.45
N PHE A 72 9.84 16.78 -4.58
CA PHE A 72 9.89 17.39 -5.91
C PHE A 72 8.51 17.67 -6.51
N TYR A 73 7.47 16.96 -6.06
CA TYR A 73 6.12 17.06 -6.61
C TYR A 73 5.08 17.23 -5.50
N TYR A 74 4.61 18.46 -5.36
CA TYR A 74 3.51 18.80 -4.46
C TYR A 74 2.18 18.76 -5.21
N ARG A 75 1.26 17.91 -4.75
CA ARG A 75 -0.12 17.88 -5.20
C ARG A 75 -1.06 18.21 -4.04
N PRO A 76 -1.84 19.29 -4.08
CA PRO A 76 -2.77 19.62 -3.00
C PRO A 76 -3.89 18.58 -2.92
N ARG A 77 -4.23 18.17 -1.70
CA ARG A 77 -5.32 17.23 -1.41
C ARG A 77 -6.68 17.77 -1.86
N PRO A 78 -7.66 16.88 -2.15
CA PRO A 78 -9.01 17.30 -2.56
C PRO A 78 -9.63 18.34 -1.63
N PHE A 79 -9.52 18.13 -0.31
CA PHE A 79 -10.07 19.03 0.70
C PHE A 79 -9.38 20.39 0.81
N ILE A 80 -8.19 20.56 0.24
CA ILE A 80 -7.49 21.86 0.25
C ILE A 80 -8.06 22.74 -0.85
N LYS A 81 -8.33 22.17 -2.03
CA LYS A 81 -8.80 22.93 -3.21
C LYS A 81 -10.31 23.01 -3.33
N HIS A 82 -11.05 22.11 -2.70
CA HIS A 82 -12.47 21.94 -2.92
C HIS A 82 -13.21 21.71 -1.61
N ARG A 83 -14.48 22.11 -1.57
CA ARG A 83 -15.41 21.68 -0.51
C ARG A 83 -15.83 20.23 -0.80
N VAL A 84 -15.42 19.32 0.07
CA VAL A 84 -15.57 17.87 -0.08
C VAL A 84 -16.00 17.27 1.27
N GLY A 85 -16.59 16.07 1.26
CA GLY A 85 -16.86 15.33 2.49
C GLY A 85 -15.57 14.83 3.12
N ILE A 86 -15.27 15.28 4.33
CA ILE A 86 -14.09 14.84 5.10
C ILE A 86 -14.58 14.06 6.30
N LEU A 87 -14.27 12.76 6.34
CA LEU A 87 -14.70 11.90 7.44
C LEU A 87 -13.68 11.78 8.56
N ILE A 88 -12.42 12.11 8.29
CA ILE A 88 -11.33 12.03 9.27
C ILE A 88 -10.35 13.20 9.09
N PRO A 89 -9.77 13.73 10.17
CA PRO A 89 -8.74 14.76 10.05
C PRO A 89 -7.50 14.27 9.29
N SER A 90 -6.88 15.17 8.53
CA SER A 90 -5.66 14.92 7.76
C SER A 90 -4.69 16.09 7.89
N LYS A 91 -3.40 15.83 7.71
CA LYS A 91 -2.39 16.89 7.63
C LYS A 91 -2.50 17.60 6.27
N VAL A 92 -2.17 18.89 6.25
CA VAL A 92 -2.07 19.69 5.03
C VAL A 92 -0.71 19.41 4.38
N ASP A 93 -0.61 18.29 3.65
CA ASP A 93 0.58 17.87 2.91
C ASP A 93 0.21 17.40 1.50
N SER A 94 1.20 17.01 0.70
CA SER A 94 0.97 16.50 -0.66
C SER A 94 0.10 15.24 -0.65
N SER A 95 -0.88 15.17 -1.56
CA SER A 95 -1.75 14.01 -1.78
C SER A 95 -1.05 12.91 -2.55
N PHE A 96 -0.09 13.25 -3.42
CA PHE A 96 0.59 12.29 -4.28
C PHE A 96 1.97 11.90 -3.74
N PRO A 97 2.37 10.63 -3.80
CA PRO A 97 1.50 9.45 -3.84
C PRO A 97 0.84 9.19 -2.47
N SER A 98 -0.21 8.36 -2.45
CA SER A 98 -0.81 7.87 -1.20
C SER A 98 0.13 6.93 -0.45
N LYS A 99 0.63 7.37 0.72
CA LYS A 99 1.47 6.56 1.64
C LYS A 99 0.76 5.27 2.11
N HIS A 100 -0.54 5.35 2.41
CA HIS A 100 -1.29 4.19 2.92
C HIS A 100 -1.41 3.11 1.84
N THR A 101 -1.76 3.52 0.62
CA THR A 101 -1.89 2.64 -0.54
C THR A 101 -0.55 2.01 -0.91
N LEU A 102 0.51 2.82 -0.99
CA LEU A 102 1.87 2.34 -1.24
C LEU A 102 2.27 1.20 -0.30
N LEU A 103 2.06 1.40 1.00
CA LEU A 103 2.46 0.44 2.03
C LEU A 103 1.70 -0.88 1.90
N VAL A 104 0.37 -0.83 1.80
CA VAL A 104 -0.45 -2.05 1.75
C VAL A 104 -0.21 -2.82 0.44
N PHE A 105 -0.04 -2.14 -0.70
CA PHE A 105 0.29 -2.81 -1.96
C PHE A 105 1.69 -3.42 -1.97
N ALA A 106 2.67 -2.77 -1.35
CA ALA A 106 4.01 -3.35 -1.19
C ALA A 106 3.95 -4.67 -0.40
N ILE A 107 3.28 -4.66 0.76
CA ILE A 107 3.17 -5.84 1.62
C ILE A 107 2.35 -6.96 0.95
N SER A 108 1.14 -6.64 0.46
CA SER A 108 0.25 -7.66 -0.13
C SER A 108 0.86 -8.28 -1.37
N THR A 109 1.54 -7.51 -2.23
CA THR A 109 2.21 -8.04 -3.42
C THR A 109 3.38 -8.94 -3.04
N SER A 110 4.20 -8.57 -2.05
CA SER A 110 5.28 -9.44 -1.58
C SER A 110 4.71 -10.77 -1.06
N ILE A 111 3.66 -10.73 -0.25
CA ILE A 111 3.04 -11.96 0.27
C ILE A 111 2.42 -12.79 -0.87
N PHE A 112 1.74 -12.17 -1.83
CA PHE A 112 1.14 -12.83 -2.99
C PHE A 112 2.15 -13.62 -3.83
N LEU A 113 3.38 -13.11 -3.98
CA LEU A 113 4.44 -13.78 -4.73
C LEU A 113 4.97 -15.05 -4.04
N GLN A 114 4.63 -15.29 -2.78
CA GLN A 114 5.05 -16.46 -2.01
C GLN A 114 3.87 -17.35 -1.58
N GLU A 115 2.75 -16.74 -1.23
CA GLU A 115 1.54 -17.38 -0.71
C GLU A 115 0.34 -16.74 -1.41
N ARG A 116 -0.14 -17.40 -2.48
CA ARG A 116 -1.11 -16.79 -3.40
C ARG A 116 -2.46 -16.52 -2.74
N LEU A 117 -2.94 -17.40 -1.87
CA LEU A 117 -4.27 -17.28 -1.27
C LEU A 117 -4.32 -16.09 -0.29
N LEU A 118 -3.43 -16.10 0.70
CA LEU A 118 -3.33 -15.04 1.69
C LEU A 118 -2.96 -13.71 1.03
N GLY A 119 -2.02 -13.74 0.09
CA GLY A 119 -1.65 -12.56 -0.68
C GLY A 119 -2.80 -11.97 -1.47
N SER A 120 -3.65 -12.79 -2.09
CA SER A 120 -4.84 -12.32 -2.82
C SER A 120 -5.84 -11.63 -1.90
N ILE A 121 -6.10 -12.22 -0.72
CA ILE A 121 -6.97 -11.62 0.30
C ILE A 121 -6.43 -10.25 0.73
N MET A 122 -5.12 -10.18 1.01
CA MET A 122 -4.47 -8.92 1.38
C MET A 122 -4.44 -7.91 0.23
N TRP A 123 -4.39 -8.37 -1.03
CA TRP A 123 -4.42 -7.51 -2.20
C TRP A 123 -5.80 -6.88 -2.40
N ILE A 124 -6.88 -7.67 -2.23
CA ILE A 124 -8.26 -7.15 -2.19
C ILE A 124 -8.41 -6.12 -1.05
N LEU A 125 -7.86 -6.42 0.13
CA LEU A 125 -7.89 -5.48 1.25
C LEU A 125 -7.07 -4.19 0.97
N SER A 126 -6.03 -4.29 0.14
CA SER A 126 -5.24 -3.15 -0.35
C SER A 126 -6.05 -2.26 -1.30
N LEU A 127 -6.81 -2.86 -2.21
CA LEU A 127 -7.75 -2.14 -3.09
C LEU A 127 -8.82 -1.40 -2.26
N LEU A 128 -9.44 -2.08 -1.30
CA LEU A 128 -10.43 -1.49 -0.39
C LEU A 128 -9.82 -0.35 0.43
N THR A 129 -8.58 -0.52 0.90
CA THR A 129 -7.84 0.55 1.58
C THR A 129 -7.67 1.75 0.65
N GLY A 130 -7.21 1.54 -0.59
CA GLY A 130 -7.05 2.59 -1.59
C GLY A 130 -8.36 3.34 -1.86
N PHE A 131 -9.44 2.60 -2.11
CA PHE A 131 -10.78 3.15 -2.32
C PHE A 131 -11.25 3.98 -1.12
N SER A 132 -11.06 3.48 0.09
CA SER A 132 -11.44 4.19 1.32
C SER A 132 -10.75 5.56 1.45
N ARG A 133 -9.54 5.73 0.88
CA ARG A 133 -8.80 7.02 0.89
C ARG A 133 -9.47 8.09 0.02
N ILE A 134 -10.16 7.67 -1.05
CA ILE A 134 -10.98 8.54 -1.90
C ILE A 134 -12.27 8.88 -1.15
N TRP A 135 -12.92 7.86 -0.58
CA TRP A 135 -14.17 8.00 0.18
C TRP A 135 -14.05 9.01 1.31
N VAL A 136 -13.01 8.91 2.15
CA VAL A 136 -12.78 9.84 3.28
C VAL A 136 -12.30 11.24 2.86
N GLY A 137 -12.11 11.50 1.56
CA GLY A 137 -11.81 12.82 1.03
C GLY A 137 -10.32 13.17 0.92
N HIS A 138 -9.41 12.21 1.05
CA HIS A 138 -7.97 12.50 1.20
C HIS A 138 -7.14 12.45 -0.09
N HIS A 139 -7.56 11.66 -1.07
CA HIS A 139 -6.77 11.34 -2.25
C HIS A 139 -7.64 11.26 -3.50
N TYR A 140 -7.06 11.61 -4.65
CA TYR A 140 -7.68 11.39 -5.95
C TYR A 140 -7.49 9.95 -6.44
N LEU A 141 -8.21 9.51 -7.47
CA LEU A 141 -8.07 8.14 -7.96
C LEU A 141 -6.66 7.89 -8.52
N THR A 142 -6.09 8.85 -9.25
CA THR A 142 -4.73 8.69 -9.79
C THR A 142 -3.67 8.57 -8.69
N ASP A 143 -3.85 9.22 -7.53
CA ASP A 143 -2.97 9.03 -6.37
C ASP A 143 -2.96 7.57 -5.92
N ILE A 144 -4.12 6.89 -5.99
CA ILE A 144 -4.29 5.49 -5.56
C ILE A 144 -3.73 4.53 -6.60
N ILE A 145 -4.04 4.72 -7.88
CA ILE A 145 -3.57 3.85 -8.97
C ILE A 145 -2.05 3.90 -9.05
N SER A 146 -1.45 5.09 -9.10
CA SER A 146 0.01 5.23 -9.14
C SER A 146 0.67 4.64 -7.89
N SER A 147 0.09 4.82 -6.71
CA SER A 147 0.59 4.20 -5.48
C SER A 147 0.54 2.68 -5.51
N ALA A 148 -0.55 2.09 -6.03
CA ALA A 148 -0.69 0.65 -6.17
C ALA A 148 0.39 0.09 -7.10
N LEU A 149 0.58 0.72 -8.27
CA LEU A 149 1.60 0.34 -9.23
C LEU A 149 3.02 0.43 -8.65
N ILE A 150 3.38 1.57 -8.04
CA ILE A 150 4.71 1.76 -7.44
C ILE A 150 4.97 0.70 -6.36
N GLY A 151 4.00 0.47 -5.45
CA GLY A 151 4.13 -0.51 -4.39
C GLY A 151 4.31 -1.93 -4.94
N SER A 152 3.45 -2.35 -5.88
CA SER A 152 3.52 -3.69 -6.48
C SER A 152 4.79 -3.91 -7.30
N ILE A 153 5.18 -2.95 -8.14
CA ILE A 153 6.41 -3.05 -8.95
C ILE A 153 7.64 -3.15 -8.04
N THR A 154 7.71 -2.32 -7.00
CA THR A 154 8.81 -2.38 -6.01
C THR A 154 8.90 -3.77 -5.39
N SER A 155 7.78 -4.36 -4.98
CA SER A 155 7.76 -5.71 -4.40
C SER A 155 8.19 -6.81 -5.37
N VAL A 156 7.79 -6.70 -6.64
CA VAL A 156 8.24 -7.63 -7.69
C VAL A 156 9.75 -7.52 -7.89
N MET A 157 10.30 -6.30 -7.95
CA MET A 157 11.74 -6.07 -8.11
C MET A 157 12.54 -6.60 -6.92
N VAL A 158 12.10 -6.32 -5.69
CA VAL A 158 12.74 -6.83 -4.47
C VAL A 158 12.73 -8.36 -4.44
N ASN A 159 11.60 -8.99 -4.76
CA ASN A 159 11.51 -10.45 -4.78
C ASN A 159 12.45 -11.08 -5.84
N LYS A 160 12.55 -10.47 -7.04
CA LYS A 160 13.48 -10.91 -8.09
C LYS A 160 14.93 -10.75 -7.65
N ALA A 161 15.30 -9.60 -7.07
CA ALA A 161 16.64 -9.34 -6.55
C ALA A 161 17.02 -10.33 -5.44
N PHE A 162 16.10 -10.60 -4.50
CA PHE A 162 16.33 -11.58 -3.43
C PHE A 162 16.60 -12.99 -3.98
N SER A 163 15.80 -13.44 -4.95
CA SER A 163 16.00 -14.74 -5.60
C SER A 163 17.34 -14.81 -6.34
N PHE A 164 17.73 -13.74 -7.02
CA PHE A 164 19.01 -13.64 -7.72
C PHE A 164 20.20 -13.72 -6.77
N CYS A 165 20.21 -12.92 -5.69
CA CYS A 165 21.28 -12.94 -4.69
C CYS A 165 21.40 -14.31 -4.01
N LYS A 166 20.27 -14.98 -3.73
CA LYS A 166 20.29 -16.33 -3.15
C LYS A 166 20.90 -17.36 -4.10
N LEU A 167 20.59 -17.30 -5.39
CA LEU A 167 21.16 -18.18 -6.40
C LEU A 167 22.68 -17.97 -6.53
N PHE A 168 23.12 -16.71 -6.56
CA PHE A 168 24.53 -16.35 -6.59
C PHE A 168 25.29 -16.87 -5.35
N SER A 169 24.71 -16.70 -4.15
CA SER A 169 25.31 -17.19 -2.91
C SER A 169 25.47 -18.70 -2.87
N ILE A 170 24.50 -19.46 -3.38
CA ILE A 170 24.57 -20.94 -3.46
C ILE A 170 25.65 -21.37 -4.44
N ASN A 171 25.73 -20.72 -5.61
CA ASN A 171 26.74 -21.03 -6.61
C ASN A 171 28.15 -20.71 -6.11
N PHE A 172 28.35 -19.58 -5.43
CA PHE A 172 29.64 -19.20 -4.85
C PHE A 172 30.13 -20.21 -3.79
N GLN A 173 29.23 -20.72 -2.93
CA GLN A 173 29.58 -21.76 -1.95
C GLN A 173 30.03 -23.08 -2.57
N LYS A 174 29.66 -23.38 -3.82
CA LYS A 174 30.14 -24.56 -4.54
C LYS A 174 31.59 -24.43 -5.02
N TYR A 175 32.12 -23.21 -5.15
CA TYR A 175 33.50 -22.96 -5.62
C TYR A 175 34.53 -22.86 -4.47
N ILE A 176 34.07 -22.79 -3.21
CA ILE A 176 34.92 -22.70 -2.02
C ILE A 176 35.07 -24.08 -1.32
N LYS A 177 34.34 -25.10 -1.79
CA LYS A 177 34.53 -26.50 -1.38
C LYS A 177 35.25 -27.26 -2.47
#